data_AF-A0A3R6Z335-F1
#
_entry.id   AF-A0A3R6Z335-F1
#
_cell.length_a   1.000
_cell.length_b   1.000
_cell.length_c   1.000
_cell.angle_alpha   90.00
_cell.angle_beta   90.00
_cell.angle_gamma   90.00
#
_symmetry.space_group_name_H-M   'P 1'
#
loop_
_entity.id
_entity.type
_entity.pdbx_description
1 polymer ?
#
loop_
_entity_poly.entity_id
_entity_poly.type
_entity_poly.pdbx_seq_one_letter_code
_entity_poly.pdbx_strand_id
1 'polypeptide(L)'
;MKRLTIGVELAAALCVLFLDEPTSGLDARSAKLIMTGIRKIASTGRTVVCTIHQPSAEVFDMFDYLLLLERGGETVFFGDLGANSPRLNEYFGRIKGTVPIATSQECCRL
;
A
#
# COMPACT_ATOMS: atom_id res chain seq x y z
N MET A 1 -3.16 -9.42 -20.28
CA MET A 1 -3.96 -8.19 -20.47
C MET A 1 -3.67 -7.07 -19.46
N LYS A 2 -3.30 -7.33 -18.18
CA LYS A 2 -2.98 -6.28 -17.18
C LYS A 2 -1.85 -5.29 -17.58
N ARG A 3 -0.88 -5.72 -18.40
CA ARG A 3 0.26 -4.87 -18.81
C ARG A 3 -0.09 -3.80 -19.86
N LEU A 4 -1.08 -4.06 -20.73
CA LEU A 4 -1.47 -3.14 -21.80
C LEU A 4 -2.22 -1.93 -21.22
N THR A 5 -3.10 -2.17 -20.23
CA THR A 5 -3.86 -1.11 -19.56
C THR A 5 -2.96 -0.13 -18.82
N ILE A 6 -1.94 -0.61 -18.10
CA ILE A 6 -0.96 0.26 -17.43
C ILE A 6 -0.19 1.13 -18.44
N GLY A 7 0.13 0.58 -19.62
CA GLY A 7 0.83 1.32 -20.67
C GLY A 7 0.00 2.47 -21.27
N VAL A 8 -1.32 2.27 -21.43
CA VAL A 8 -2.24 3.29 -21.94
C VAL A 8 -2.42 4.44 -20.93
N GLU A 9 -2.58 4.11 -19.65
CA GLU A 9 -2.70 5.10 -18.57
C GLU A 9 -1.40 5.94 -18.42
N LEU A 10 -0.23 5.31 -18.56
CA LEU A 10 1.06 6.02 -18.49
C LEU A 10 1.26 7.01 -19.65
N ALA A 11 0.78 6.67 -20.85
CA ALA A 11 0.88 7.51 -22.04
C ALA A 11 -0.04 8.74 -21.99
N ALA A 12 -1.15 8.67 -21.25
CA ALA A 12 -2.18 9.71 -21.21
C ALA A 12 -1.93 10.84 -20.17
N ALA A 13 -0.72 10.95 -19.61
CA ALA A 13 -0.38 12.00 -18.62
C ALA A 13 -1.38 12.12 -17.46
N LEU A 14 -1.98 11.00 -17.05
CA LEU A 14 -2.91 10.96 -15.93
C LEU A 14 -2.21 11.36 -14.62
N CYS A 15 -2.87 12.25 -13.88
CA CYS A 15 -2.42 12.69 -12.56
C CYS A 15 -2.65 11.62 -11.48
N VAL A 16 -3.58 10.69 -11.68
CA VAL A 16 -3.97 9.66 -10.71
C VAL A 16 -4.09 8.29 -11.38
N LEU A 17 -3.45 7.27 -10.81
CA LEU A 17 -3.48 5.88 -11.27
C LEU A 17 -4.12 4.99 -10.19
N PHE A 18 -5.16 4.25 -10.56
CA PHE A 18 -5.81 3.26 -9.69
C PHE A 18 -5.40 1.84 -10.08
N LEU A 19 -4.96 1.03 -9.12
CA LEU A 19 -4.58 -0.37 -9.35
C LEU A 19 -5.29 -1.29 -8.35
N ASP A 20 -6.03 -2.26 -8.87
CA ASP A 20 -6.66 -3.27 -8.04
C ASP A 20 -5.79 -4.54 -7.96
N GLU A 21 -5.34 -4.89 -6.76
CA GLU A 21 -4.44 -6.01 -6.45
C GLU A 21 -3.32 -6.25 -7.49
N PRO A 22 -2.37 -5.31 -7.66
CA PRO A 22 -1.33 -5.42 -8.69
C PRO A 22 -0.36 -6.59 -8.49
N THR A 23 -0.30 -7.17 -7.29
CA THR A 23 0.58 -8.28 -6.92
C THR A 23 -0.10 -9.65 -6.89
N SER A 24 -1.38 -9.73 -7.23
CA SER A 24 -2.16 -10.98 -7.16
C SER A 24 -1.59 -12.07 -8.08
N GLY A 25 -1.38 -13.27 -7.54
CA GLY A 25 -0.85 -14.43 -8.26
C GLY A 25 0.65 -14.38 -8.57
N LEU A 26 1.39 -13.45 -7.95
CA LEU A 26 2.85 -13.32 -8.10
C LEU A 26 3.58 -13.88 -6.89
N ASP A 27 4.78 -14.41 -7.12
CA ASP A 27 5.73 -14.69 -6.04
C ASP A 27 6.28 -13.37 -5.43
N ALA A 28 6.90 -13.47 -4.26
CA ALA A 28 7.40 -12.30 -3.53
C ALA A 28 8.38 -11.43 -4.34
N ARG A 29 9.24 -12.07 -5.16
CA ARG A 29 10.24 -11.36 -5.98
C ARG A 29 9.56 -10.58 -7.10
N SER A 30 8.61 -11.21 -7.80
CA SER A 30 7.87 -10.63 -8.91
C SER A 30 6.95 -9.53 -8.41
N ALA A 31 6.28 -9.72 -7.27
CA ALA A 31 5.50 -8.69 -6.59
C ALA A 31 6.36 -7.47 -6.26
N LYS A 32 7.55 -7.66 -5.65
CA LYS A 32 8.49 -6.57 -5.36
C LYS A 32 8.92 -5.82 -6.61
N LEU A 33 9.18 -6.52 -7.72
CA LEU A 33 9.55 -5.90 -8.99
C LEU A 33 8.43 -5.02 -9.54
N ILE A 34 7.18 -5.51 -9.50
CA ILE A 34 6.00 -4.75 -9.90
C ILE A 34 5.82 -3.51 -9.01
N MET A 35 5.89 -3.67 -7.70
CA MET A 35 5.75 -2.57 -6.75
C MET A 35 6.87 -1.53 -6.85
N THR A 36 8.10 -1.96 -7.16
CA THR A 36 9.21 -1.04 -7.47
C THR A 36 8.91 -0.21 -8.72
N GLY A 37 8.31 -0.80 -9.75
CA GLY A 37 7.86 -0.08 -10.95
C GLY A 37 6.76 0.94 -10.62
N ILE A 38 5.77 0.55 -9.82
CA ILE A 38 4.69 1.43 -9.37
C ILE A 38 5.23 2.59 -8.54
N ARG A 39 6.17 2.33 -7.63
CA ARG A 39 6.83 3.37 -6.82
C ARG A 39 7.58 4.38 -7.69
N LYS A 40 8.25 3.92 -8.75
CA LYS A 40 8.89 4.82 -9.73
C LYS A 40 7.87 5.71 -10.42
N ILE A 41 6.71 5.18 -10.81
CA ILE A 41 5.62 5.97 -11.40
C ILE A 41 5.14 7.04 -10.40
N ALA A 42 4.90 6.66 -9.15
CA ALA A 42 4.50 7.60 -8.09
C ALA A 42 5.53 8.73 -7.92
N SER A 43 6.83 8.40 -7.93
CA SER A 43 7.91 9.39 -7.81
C SER A 43 8.01 10.39 -8.97
N THR A 44 7.28 10.18 -10.08
CA THR A 44 7.18 11.17 -11.18
C THR A 44 6.15 12.27 -10.91
N GLY A 45 5.61 12.36 -9.69
CA GLY A 45 4.59 13.34 -9.31
C GLY A 45 3.16 12.90 -9.63
N ARG A 46 2.95 11.59 -9.86
CA ARG A 46 1.63 11.00 -10.10
C ARG A 46 1.11 10.39 -8.80
N THR A 47 -0.16 10.61 -8.50
CA THR A 47 -0.82 9.92 -7.38
C THR A 47 -1.12 8.49 -7.78
N VAL A 48 -0.77 7.52 -6.95
CA VAL A 48 -1.14 6.11 -7.15
C VAL A 48 -1.98 5.65 -5.97
N VAL A 49 -3.11 5.04 -6.26
CA VAL A 49 -3.98 4.40 -5.28
C VAL A 49 -4.07 2.93 -5.63
N CYS A 50 -3.75 2.04 -4.69
CA CYS A 50 -3.92 0.62 -4.93
C CYS A 50 -4.37 -0.16 -3.71
N THR A 51 -5.03 -1.28 -3.97
CA THR A 51 -5.40 -2.29 -2.97
C THR A 51 -4.32 -3.37 -2.94
N ILE A 52 -3.92 -3.80 -1.75
CA ILE A 52 -3.01 -4.94 -1.58
C ILE A 52 -3.64 -5.92 -0.60
N HIS A 53 -3.87 -7.14 -1.07
CA HIS A 53 -4.24 -8.26 -0.21
C HIS A 53 -2.96 -8.87 0.35
N GLN A 54 -2.69 -8.59 1.64
CA GLN A 54 -1.55 -9.14 2.41
C GLN A 54 -0.16 -8.74 1.86
N PRO A 55 0.26 -7.48 2.06
CA PRO A 55 1.60 -7.05 1.65
C PRO A 55 2.68 -7.78 2.46
N SER A 56 3.84 -8.05 1.85
CA SER A 56 5.05 -8.32 2.63
C SER A 56 5.55 -7.04 3.30
N ALA A 57 6.36 -7.16 4.36
CA ALA A 57 6.96 -6.01 5.04
C ALA A 57 7.69 -5.09 4.05
N GLU A 58 8.48 -5.66 3.14
CA GLU A 58 9.19 -4.89 2.12
C GLU A 58 8.26 -4.12 1.18
N VAL A 59 7.09 -4.68 0.83
CA VAL A 59 6.10 -4.00 -0.02
C VAL A 59 5.34 -2.95 0.78
N PHE A 60 5.03 -3.23 2.04
CA PHE A 60 4.38 -2.30 2.95
C PHE A 60 5.20 -1.02 3.13
N ASP A 61 6.51 -1.15 3.30
CA ASP A 61 7.44 -0.02 3.43
C ASP A 61 7.56 0.85 2.15
N MET A 62 7.03 0.38 1.01
CA MET A 62 6.99 1.17 -0.23
C MET A 62 5.84 2.17 -0.28
N PHE A 63 4.89 2.12 0.66
CA PHE A 63 3.71 3.00 0.68
C PHE A 63 3.97 4.28 1.46
N ASP A 64 3.47 5.39 0.94
CA ASP A 64 3.53 6.69 1.62
C ASP A 64 2.38 6.85 2.63
N TYR A 65 1.19 6.34 2.28
CA TYR A 65 -0.04 6.41 3.08
C TYR A 65 -0.74 5.04 3.16
N LEU A 66 -1.45 4.81 4.26
CA LEU A 66 -2.33 3.66 4.47
C LEU A 66 -3.76 4.14 4.69
N LEU A 67 -4.69 3.58 3.92
CA LEU A 67 -6.13 3.63 4.18
C LEU A 67 -6.57 2.22 4.58
N LEU A 68 -6.93 2.06 5.85
CA LEU A 68 -7.45 0.81 6.40
C LEU A 68 -8.96 0.91 6.56
N LEU A 69 -9.68 -0.04 5.99
CA LEU A 69 -11.13 -0.11 6.01
C LEU A 69 -11.59 -1.35 6.79
N GLU A 70 -12.68 -1.23 7.54
CA GLU A 70 -13.36 -2.39 8.12
C GLU A 70 -14.47 -2.91 7.19
N ARG A 71 -15.05 -4.04 7.58
CA ARG A 71 -16.21 -4.61 6.87
C ARG A 71 -17.34 -3.59 6.85
N GLY A 72 -17.88 -3.33 5.67
CA GLY A 72 -18.88 -2.27 5.45
C GLY A 72 -18.31 -1.01 4.81
N GLY A 73 -16.97 -0.90 4.66
CA GLY A 73 -16.33 0.21 3.98
C GLY A 73 -16.04 1.42 4.88
N GLU A 74 -16.27 1.28 6.19
CA GLU A 74 -15.95 2.31 7.16
C GLU A 74 -14.44 2.45 7.36
N THR A 75 -13.98 3.68 7.53
CA THR A 75 -12.54 3.96 7.69
C THR A 75 -12.11 3.70 9.12
N VAL A 76 -11.21 2.74 9.30
CA VAL A 76 -10.57 2.45 10.59
C VAL A 76 -9.37 3.36 10.80
N PHE A 77 -8.55 3.56 9.77
CA PHE A 77 -7.37 4.40 9.86
C PHE A 77 -7.05 5.02 8.50
N PHE A 78 -6.64 6.29 8.51
CA PHE A 78 -6.01 6.92 7.36
C PHE A 78 -4.86 7.80 7.83
N GLY A 79 -3.66 7.57 7.29
CA GLY A 79 -2.48 8.33 7.68
C GLY A 79 -1.23 7.94 6.91
N ASP A 80 -0.21 8.78 7.03
CA ASP A 80 1.13 8.50 6.52
C ASP A 80 1.80 7.36 7.30
N LEU A 81 2.54 6.52 6.58
CA LEU A 81 3.31 5.43 7.19
C LEU A 81 4.70 5.90 7.63
N GLY A 82 5.37 6.78 6.88
CA GLY A 82 6.70 7.26 7.26
C GLY A 82 7.68 6.12 7.65
N ALA A 83 8.66 6.41 8.50
CA ALA A 83 9.55 5.39 9.05
C ALA A 83 8.89 4.69 10.25
N ASN A 84 8.66 3.37 10.16
CA ASN A 84 8.05 2.54 11.21
C ASN A 84 6.59 2.86 11.58
N SER A 85 5.83 3.61 10.77
CA SER A 85 4.38 3.80 10.98
C SER A 85 4.00 4.42 12.34
N PRO A 86 4.60 5.54 12.77
CA PRO A 86 4.43 6.07 14.13
C PRO A 86 2.97 6.41 14.44
N ARG A 87 2.24 7.01 13.48
CA ARG A 87 0.81 7.34 13.62
C ARG A 87 -0.08 6.10 13.69
N LEU A 88 0.26 5.08 12.90
CA LEU A 88 -0.45 3.79 12.93
C LEU A 88 -0.29 3.12 14.30
N ASN A 89 0.96 3.08 14.80
CA ASN A 89 1.29 2.47 16.09
C ASN A 89 0.63 3.22 17.24
N GLU A 90 0.62 4.56 17.19
CA GLU A 90 -0.09 5.38 18.16
C GLU A 90 -1.61 5.13 18.13
N TYR A 91 -2.19 5.07 16.93
CA TYR A 91 -3.62 4.81 16.76
C TYR A 91 -4.02 3.46 17.37
N PHE A 92 -3.33 2.39 16.98
CA PHE A 92 -3.62 1.06 17.50
C PHE A 92 -3.27 0.93 18.98
N GLY A 93 -2.23 1.59 19.47
CA GLY A 93 -1.84 1.56 20.89
C GLY A 93 -2.87 2.18 21.84
N ARG A 94 -3.79 3.02 21.34
CA ARG A 94 -4.89 3.59 22.13
C ARG A 94 -6.08 2.63 22.27
N ILE A 95 -6.16 1.58 21.45
CA ILE A 95 -7.25 0.60 21.47
C ILE A 95 -6.96 -0.43 22.58
N LYS A 96 -7.93 -0.70 23.46
CA LYS A 96 -7.73 -1.70 24.53
C LYS A 96 -7.64 -3.11 23.92
N GLY A 97 -6.59 -3.85 24.27
CA GLY A 97 -6.39 -5.24 23.87
C GLY A 97 -5.55 -5.44 22.61
N THR A 98 -5.03 -4.36 22.01
CA THR A 98 -4.03 -4.44 20.94
C THR A 98 -2.62 -4.50 21.52
N VAL A 99 -1.74 -5.24 20.86
CA VAL A 99 -0.30 -5.22 21.14
C VAL A 99 0.31 -4.07 20.32
N PRO A 100 1.18 -3.23 20.90
CA PRO A 100 1.88 -2.20 20.14
C PRO A 100 2.62 -2.83 18.96
N ILE A 101 2.41 -2.28 17.78
CA ILE A 101 3.09 -2.71 16.57
C ILE A 101 4.48 -2.08 16.58
N ALA A 102 5.53 -2.89 16.68
CA ALA A 102 6.91 -2.43 16.77
C ALA A 102 7.60 -2.41 15.39
N THR A 103 7.07 -3.15 14.42
CA THR A 103 7.69 -3.35 13.10
C THR A 103 6.68 -3.37 11.95
N SER A 104 7.13 -3.02 10.75
CA SER A 104 6.33 -3.16 9.52
C SER A 104 5.84 -4.58 9.26
N GLN A 105 6.58 -5.58 9.73
CA GLN A 105 6.21 -7.00 9.59
C GLN A 105 4.97 -7.37 10.42
N GLU A 106 4.73 -6.66 11.52
CA GLU A 106 3.52 -6.77 12.33
C GLU A 106 2.37 -5.96 11.72
N CYS A 107 2.64 -4.79 11.11
CA CYS A 107 1.64 -4.02 10.36
C CYS A 107 0.98 -4.85 9.24
N CYS A 108 1.75 -5.71 8.56
CA CYS A 108 1.24 -6.60 7.51
C CYS A 108 0.20 -7.63 7.97
N ARG A 109 -0.02 -7.76 9.28
CA ARG A 109 -0.99 -8.71 9.87
C ARG A 109 -2.30 -8.06 10.31
N LEU A 110 -2.39 -6.73 10.23
CA LEU A 110 -3.64 -5.98 10.40
C LEU A 110 -4.63 -6.32 9.29
#